data_AF-A0A7W5B9E5-F1
#
_entry.id   AF-A0A7W5B9E5-F1
#
_cell.length_a   1.000
_cell.length_b   1.000
_cell.length_c   1.000
_cell.angle_alpha   90.00
_cell.angle_beta   90.00
_cell.angle_gamma   90.00
#
_symmetry.space_group_name_H-M   'P 1'
#
loop_
_entity.id
_entity.type
_entity.pdbx_description
1 polymer ?
#
loop_
_entity_poly.entity_id
_entity_poly.type
_entity_poly.pdbx_seq_one_letter_code
_entity_poly.pdbx_strand_id
1 'polypeptide(L)'
;MLRYTPAGLPIVNAVLQHRSQQMEAGIARLTEFEIAAVAAGEISSRFSQAALGGMYEFRGFLAKKSRNSKSLVFHIIDFRAV
;
A
#
# COMPACT_ATOMS: atom_id res chain seq x y z
N MET A 1 -9.03 8.31 5.15
CA MET A 1 -10.47 8.22 5.51
C MET A 1 -10.91 6.77 5.45
N LEU A 2 -11.54 6.28 6.52
CA LEU A 2 -12.15 4.95 6.57
C LEU A 2 -13.44 4.93 5.73
N ARG A 3 -13.64 3.89 4.92
CA ARG A 3 -14.86 3.65 4.14
C ARG A 3 -15.31 2.21 4.35
N TYR A 4 -16.51 1.86 3.87
CA TYR A 4 -17.02 0.50 3.92
C TYR A 4 -17.36 -0.01 2.52
N THR A 5 -17.13 -1.31 2.27
CA THR A 5 -17.66 -1.99 1.08
C THR A 5 -19.17 -2.25 1.24
N PRO A 6 -19.90 -2.62 0.17
CA PRO A 6 -21.32 -3.00 0.29
C PRO A 6 -21.57 -4.17 1.27
N ALA A 7 -20.59 -5.04 1.48
CA ALA A 7 -20.64 -6.13 2.45
C ALA A 7 -20.26 -5.70 3.89
N GLY A 8 -20.07 -4.40 4.13
CA GLY A 8 -19.72 -3.87 5.46
C GLY A 8 -18.25 -3.99 5.84
N LEU A 9 -17.36 -4.38 4.92
CA LEU A 9 -15.93 -4.49 5.23
C LEU A 9 -15.27 -3.10 5.28
N PRO A 10 -14.61 -2.70 6.38
CA PRO A 10 -13.92 -1.43 6.45
C PRO A 10 -12.67 -1.43 5.57
N ILE A 11 -12.43 -0.33 4.87
CA ILE A 11 -11.31 -0.13 3.96
C ILE A 11 -10.71 1.27 4.12
N VAL A 12 -9.40 1.37 3.97
CA VAL A 12 -8.66 2.62 3.82
C VAL A 12 -7.85 2.54 2.54
N ASN A 13 -7.99 3.54 1.69
CA ASN A 13 -7.16 3.69 0.50
C ASN A 13 -6.04 4.69 0.81
N ALA A 14 -4.86 4.43 0.25
CA ALA A 14 -3.70 5.31 0.36
C ALA A 14 -2.90 5.31 -0.96
N VAL A 15 -1.98 6.26 -1.06
CA VAL A 15 -0.90 6.24 -2.03
C VAL A 15 0.39 6.13 -1.22
N LEU A 16 1.20 5.12 -1.52
CA LEU A 16 2.50 4.92 -0.89
C LEU A 16 3.56 5.48 -1.82
N GLN A 17 4.46 6.29 -1.28
CA GLN A 17 5.64 6.77 -1.98
C GLN A 17 6.82 5.88 -1.62
N HIS A 18 7.54 5.41 -2.63
CA HIS A 18 8.73 4.58 -2.47
C HIS A 18 9.93 5.27 -3.11
N ARG A 19 11.05 5.28 -2.38
CA ARG A 19 12.36 5.74 -2.86
C ARG A 19 13.44 4.87 -2.24
N SER A 20 14.23 4.19 -3.06
CA SER A 20 15.35 3.38 -2.59
C SER A 20 16.38 3.11 -3.69
N GLN A 21 17.52 2.55 -3.33
CA GLN A 21 18.47 1.98 -4.28
C GLN A 21 18.28 0.47 -4.37
N GLN A 22 18.18 -0.04 -5.60
CA GLN A 22 18.07 -1.46 -5.89
C GLN A 22 19.30 -1.91 -6.68
N MET A 23 19.74 -3.15 -6.47
CA MET A 23 20.79 -3.78 -7.27
C MET A 23 20.16 -4.60 -8.39
N GLU A 24 20.43 -4.25 -9.64
CA GLU A 24 19.92 -4.95 -10.82
C GLU A 24 21.09 -5.32 -11.73
N ALA A 25 21.30 -6.63 -11.95
CA ALA A 25 22.44 -7.15 -12.71
C ALA A 25 23.81 -6.60 -12.24
N GLY A 26 23.97 -6.42 -10.92
CA GLY A 26 25.20 -5.88 -10.33
C GLY A 26 25.34 -4.35 -10.39
N ILE A 27 24.33 -3.63 -10.91
CA ILE A 27 24.34 -2.17 -11.04
C ILE A 27 23.32 -1.56 -10.06
N ALA A 28 23.76 -0.57 -9.30
CA ALA A 28 22.87 0.20 -8.43
C ALA A 28 21.96 1.13 -9.25
N ARG A 29 20.65 1.08 -9.00
CA ARG A 29 19.63 1.92 -9.63
C ARG A 29 18.78 2.60 -8.58
N LEU A 30 18.52 3.90 -8.77
CA LEU A 30 17.54 4.62 -7.98
C LEU A 30 16.14 4.24 -8.47
N THR A 31 15.31 3.76 -7.55
CA THR A 31 13.92 3.39 -7.80
C THR A 31 13.01 4.33 -7.04
N GLU A 32 12.17 5.06 -7.77
CA GLU A 32 11.22 6.04 -7.26
C GLU A 32 9.86 5.83 -7.91
N PHE A 33 8.82 5.61 -7.10
CA PHE A 33 7.46 5.47 -7.61
C PHE A 33 6.41 5.72 -6.54
N GLU A 34 5.18 5.92 -7.00
CA GLU A 34 3.99 5.89 -6.17
C GLU A 34 3.14 4.65 -6.50
N ILE A 35 2.52 4.05 -5.48
CA ILE A 35 1.61 2.94 -5.66
C ILE A 35 0.32 3.13 -4.88
N ALA A 36 -0.82 2.92 -5.55
CA ALA A 36 -2.11 2.86 -4.89
C ALA A 36 -2.15 1.64 -3.97
N ALA A 37 -2.59 1.82 -2.73
CA ALA A 37 -2.69 0.76 -1.74
C ALA A 37 -4.04 0.76 -1.02
N VAL A 38 -4.41 -0.41 -0.48
CA VAL A 38 -5.63 -0.60 0.30
C VAL A 38 -5.35 -1.45 1.53
N ALA A 39 -5.84 -1.00 2.68
CA ALA A 39 -5.91 -1.77 3.92
C ALA A 39 -7.38 -2.11 4.19
N ALA A 40 -7.73 -3.38 4.33
CA ALA A 40 -9.11 -3.85 4.47
C ALA A 40 -9.29 -4.74 5.70
N GLY A 41 -10.45 -4.67 6.35
CA GLY A 41 -10.73 -5.43 7.57
C GLY A 41 -10.00 -4.84 8.78
N GLU A 42 -9.53 -5.69 9.70
CA GLU A 42 -8.99 -5.29 11.01
C GLU A 42 -7.84 -4.26 10.91
N ILE A 43 -6.96 -4.42 9.92
CA ILE A 43 -5.81 -3.53 9.72
C ILE A 43 -6.21 -2.10 9.31
N SER A 44 -7.40 -1.91 8.75
CA SER A 44 -7.86 -0.62 8.23
C SER A 44 -7.92 0.46 9.33
N SER A 45 -8.33 0.09 10.55
CA SER A 45 -8.38 1.01 11.68
C SER A 45 -6.98 1.47 12.11
N ARG A 46 -6.06 0.52 12.34
CA ARG A 46 -4.66 0.84 12.70
C ARG A 46 -3.98 1.66 11.61
N PHE A 47 -4.21 1.31 10.34
CA PHE A 47 -3.66 2.04 9.21
C PHE A 47 -4.24 3.46 9.08
N SER A 48 -5.52 3.66 9.39
CA SER A 48 -6.14 5.00 9.37
C SER A 48 -5.53 5.99 10.37
N GLN A 49 -4.90 5.48 11.42
CA GLN A 49 -4.24 6.26 12.49
C GLN A 49 -2.75 6.48 12.23
N ALA A 50 -2.17 5.84 11.21
CA ALA A 50 -0.77 6.05 10.85
C ALA A 50 -0.57 7.50 10.37
N ALA A 51 0.55 8.11 10.77
CA ALA A 51 0.87 9.48 10.40
C ALA A 51 1.21 9.56 8.91
N LEU A 52 0.62 10.52 8.21
CA LEU A 52 1.00 10.83 6.82
C LEU A 52 2.45 11.33 6.79
N GLY A 53 3.20 10.91 5.77
CA GLY A 53 4.62 11.25 5.62
C GLY A 53 5.56 10.44 6.52
N GLY A 54 5.05 9.56 7.38
CA GLY A 54 5.88 8.63 8.15
C GLY A 54 6.54 7.58 7.24
N MET A 55 7.69 7.06 7.68
CA MET A 55 8.36 5.94 7.00
C MET A 55 7.91 4.62 7.61
N TYR A 56 7.49 3.70 6.75
CA TYR A 56 6.92 2.44 7.16
C TYR A 56 7.43 1.30 6.27
N GLU A 57 7.56 0.12 6.85
CA GLU A 57 7.67 -1.13 6.12
C GLU A 57 6.26 -1.69 5.93
N PHE A 58 5.86 -1.95 4.69
CA PHE A 58 4.57 -2.55 4.36
C PHE A 58 4.73 -3.97 3.83
N ARG A 59 3.79 -4.86 4.18
CA ARG A 59 3.73 -6.24 3.71
C ARG A 59 2.36 -6.54 3.14
N GLY A 60 2.31 -7.33 2.08
CA GLY A 60 1.06 -7.57 1.37
C GLY A 60 1.24 -8.23 0.01
N PHE A 61 0.26 -8.02 -0.86
CA PHE A 61 0.24 -8.56 -2.23
C PHE A 61 -0.30 -7.56 -3.24
N LEU A 62 0.03 -7.74 -4.51
CA LEU A 62 -0.50 -6.93 -5.62
C LEU A 62 -1.73 -7.60 -6.22
N ALA A 63 -2.75 -6.80 -6.52
CA ALA A 63 -3.93 -7.23 -7.27
C ALA A 63 -4.33 -6.19 -8.30
N LYS A 64 -5.23 -6.55 -9.22
CA LYS A 64 -5.83 -5.56 -10.13
C LYS A 64 -6.79 -4.65 -9.34
N LYS A 65 -6.76 -3.35 -9.58
CA LYS A 65 -7.64 -2.38 -8.90
C LYS A 65 -9.14 -2.68 -9.09
N SER A 66 -9.50 -3.28 -10.21
CA SER A 66 -10.82 -3.85 -10.50
C SER A 66 -10.69 -4.97 -11.53
N ARG A 67 -11.76 -5.75 -11.74
CA ARG A 67 -11.79 -6.90 -12.67
C ARG A 67 -11.18 -6.58 -14.04
N ASN A 68 -11.44 -5.38 -14.58
CA ASN A 68 -11.01 -4.96 -15.92
C ASN A 68 -9.86 -3.93 -15.91
N SER A 69 -9.34 -3.54 -14.74
CA SER A 69 -8.26 -2.53 -14.67
C SER A 69 -6.92 -3.07 -15.16
N LYS A 70 -6.13 -2.26 -15.87
CA LYS A 70 -4.70 -2.54 -16.13
C LYS A 70 -3.80 -2.10 -14.97
N SER A 71 -4.34 -1.32 -14.04
CA SER A 71 -3.60 -0.81 -12.89
C SER A 71 -3.63 -1.80 -11.74
N LEU A 72 -2.50 -1.92 -11.06
CA LEU A 72 -2.37 -2.67 -9.83
C LEU A 72 -2.73 -1.79 -8.62
N VAL A 73 -3.15 -2.46 -7.54
CA VAL A 73 -3.29 -1.92 -6.20
C VAL A 73 -2.58 -2.87 -5.24
N PHE A 74 -1.87 -2.31 -4.28
CA PHE A 74 -1.20 -3.07 -3.23
C PHE A 74 -2.14 -3.28 -2.04
N HIS A 75 -2.47 -4.53 -1.75
CA HIS A 75 -3.27 -4.92 -0.59
C HIS A 75 -2.35 -5.12 0.61
N ILE A 76 -2.48 -4.23 1.60
CA ILE A 76 -1.68 -4.24 2.82
C ILE A 76 -2.25 -5.30 3.77
N ILE A 77 -1.41 -6.28 4.15
CA ILE A 77 -1.69 -7.29 5.18
C ILE A 77 -1.12 -6.84 6.53
N ASP A 78 0.06 -6.19 6.52
CA ASP A 78 0.71 -5.70 7.72
C ASP A 78 1.59 -4.48 7.41
N PHE A 79 1.89 -3.68 8.43
CA PHE A 79 2.86 -2.61 8.36
C PHE A 79 3.45 -2.27 9.73
N ARG A 80 4.64 -1.67 9.74
CA ARG A 80 5.29 -1.15 10.95
C ARG A 80 6.06 0.13 10.64
N ALA A 81 6.17 1.01 11.63
CA ALA A 81 7.07 2.16 11.54
C ALA A 81 8.52 1.68 11.44
N VAL A 82 9.34 2.43 10.69
CA VAL A 82 10.80 2.23 10.59
C VAL A 82 11.50 3.12 11.60
#